data_AF-A0A848XWK5-F1
#
_entry.id   AF-A0A848XWK5-F1
#
_cell.length_a   1.000
_cell.length_b   1.000
_cell.length_c   1.000
_cell.angle_alpha   90.00
_cell.angle_beta   90.00
_cell.angle_gamma   90.00
#
_symmetry.space_group_name_H-M   'P 1'
#
loop_
_entity.id
_entity.type
_entity.pdbx_description
1 polymer ?
#
loop_
_entity_poly.entity_id
_entity_poly.type
_entity_poly.pdbx_seq_one_letter_code
_entity_poly.pdbx_strand_id
1 'polypeptide(L)'
;MTLRLLLAYLGVGVLLILAALGKSAVMAVSAAGIGLALWVTRTAPLRTRLLAVVAGALGGSLLAETVHTVYHLLGGETASGDSGFFYVSAMLVGGINAAAMVVVTGLIHALGPSPNEA
;
A
#
# COMPACT_ATOMS: atom_id res chain seq x y z
N MET A 1 16.13 8.43 -12.15
CA MET A 1 15.03 7.52 -11.73
C MET A 1 14.66 6.67 -12.92
N THR A 2 14.69 5.33 -12.82
CA THR A 2 14.37 4.45 -13.97
C THR A 2 12.89 4.55 -14.36
N LEU A 3 12.55 4.42 -15.64
CA LEU A 3 11.15 4.37 -16.12
C LEU A 3 10.28 3.41 -15.31
N ARG A 4 10.84 2.26 -14.94
CA ARG A 4 10.18 1.24 -14.12
C ARG A 4 9.74 1.73 -12.74
N LEU A 5 10.60 2.52 -12.08
CA LEU A 5 10.29 3.12 -10.78
C LEU A 5 9.25 4.22 -10.93
N LEU A 6 9.34 5.04 -11.99
CA LEU A 6 8.34 6.06 -12.30
C LEU A 6 6.93 5.44 -12.43
N LEU A 7 6.80 4.37 -13.21
CA LEU A 7 5.53 3.67 -13.41
C LEU A 7 4.98 3.06 -12.10
N ALA A 8 5.86 2.53 -11.24
CA ALA A 8 5.45 2.04 -9.92
C ALA A 8 4.93 3.18 -9.02
N TYR A 9 5.58 4.36 -9.02
CA TYR A 9 5.07 5.52 -8.28
C TYR A 9 3.77 6.07 -8.85
N LEU A 10 3.57 6.03 -10.16
CA LEU A 10 2.29 6.37 -10.78
C LEU A 10 1.19 5.41 -10.31
N GLY A 11 1.47 4.11 -10.22
CA GLY A 11 0.55 3.13 -9.63
C GLY A 11 0.15 3.48 -8.19
N VAL A 12 1.12 3.86 -7.35
CA VAL A 12 0.84 4.35 -5.98
C VAL A 12 -0.01 5.62 -6.01
N GLY A 13 0.26 6.55 -6.92
CA GLY A 13 -0.53 7.76 -7.11
C GLY A 13 -1.99 7.46 -7.45
N VAL A 14 -2.24 6.49 -8.33
CA VAL A 14 -3.60 6.03 -8.66
C VAL A 14 -4.29 5.46 -7.42
N LEU A 15 -3.61 4.63 -6.62
CA LEU A 15 -4.19 4.11 -5.38
C LEU A 15 -4.56 5.22 -4.40
N LEU A 16 -3.74 6.27 -4.27
CA LEU A 16 -4.05 7.42 -3.42
C LEU A 16 -5.27 8.19 -3.92
N ILE A 17 -5.42 8.37 -5.24
CA ILE A 17 -6.60 9.01 -5.84
C ILE A 17 -7.85 8.16 -5.55
N LEU A 18 -7.78 6.85 -5.77
CA LEU A 18 -8.91 5.95 -5.49
C LEU A 18 -9.28 5.96 -4.00
N ALA A 19 -8.29 6.00 -3.10
CA ALA A 19 -8.53 6.12 -1.67
C ALA A 19 -9.25 7.43 -1.31
N ALA A 20 -8.87 8.54 -1.94
CA ALA A 20 -9.51 9.83 -1.73
C ALA A 20 -10.97 9.83 -2.25
N LEU A 21 -11.21 9.28 -3.45
CA LEU A 21 -12.56 9.15 -4.02
C LEU A 21 -13.46 8.23 -3.20
N GLY A 22 -12.91 7.10 -2.73
CA GLY A 22 -13.60 6.16 -1.83
C GLY A 22 -13.66 6.61 -0.38
N LYS A 23 -13.08 7.78 -0.03
CA LYS A 23 -12.99 8.32 1.34
C LYS A 23 -12.44 7.32 2.36
N SER A 24 -11.54 6.43 1.94
CA SER A 24 -10.99 5.37 2.79
C SER A 24 -9.61 5.76 3.31
N ALA A 25 -9.54 6.18 4.58
CA ALA A 25 -8.29 6.53 5.24
C ALA A 25 -7.31 5.34 5.29
N VAL A 26 -7.82 4.13 5.56
CA VAL A 26 -7.03 2.89 5.59
C VAL A 26 -6.38 2.63 4.23
N MET A 27 -7.11 2.80 3.14
CA MET A 27 -6.57 2.65 1.79
C MET A 27 -5.48 3.68 1.48
N ALA A 28 -5.65 4.93 1.94
CA ALA A 28 -4.68 5.99 1.74
C ALA A 28 -3.37 5.73 2.49
N VAL A 29 -3.44 5.36 3.77
CA VAL A 29 -2.26 5.05 4.60
C VAL A 29 -1.56 3.79 4.08
N SER A 30 -2.31 2.78 3.64
CA SER A 30 -1.78 1.60 2.96
C SER A 30 -0.98 1.97 1.70
N ALA A 31 -1.54 2.81 0.83
CA ALA A 31 -0.87 3.29 -0.38
C ALA A 31 0.38 4.12 -0.05
N ALA A 32 0.32 4.97 0.98
CA ALA A 32 1.49 5.71 1.47
C ALA A 32 2.59 4.77 2.00
N GLY A 33 2.22 3.72 2.75
CA GLY A 33 3.13 2.68 3.22
C GLY A 33 3.83 1.94 2.06
N ILE A 34 3.09 1.64 0.99
CA ILE A 34 3.68 1.08 -0.25
C ILE A 34 4.65 2.06 -0.89
N GLY A 35 4.27 3.33 -1.02
CA GLY A 35 5.14 4.37 -1.58
C GLY A 35 6.46 4.50 -0.83
N LEU A 36 6.40 4.51 0.51
CA LEU A 36 7.58 4.52 1.36
C LEU A 36 8.43 3.26 1.20
N ALA A 37 7.80 2.09 1.19
CA ALA A 37 8.50 0.81 1.00
C ALA A 37 9.24 0.76 -0.34
N LEU A 38 8.60 1.20 -1.43
CA LEU A 38 9.22 1.31 -2.75
C LEU A 38 10.36 2.32 -2.77
N TRP A 39 10.23 3.43 -2.05
CA TRP A 39 11.27 4.45 -1.95
C TRP A 39 12.52 3.95 -1.21
N VAL A 40 12.34 3.31 -0.06
CA VAL A 40 13.45 2.75 0.74
C VAL A 40 14.13 1.61 0.00
N THR A 41 13.34 0.74 -0.66
CA THR A 41 13.88 -0.46 -1.35
C THR A 41 14.16 -0.24 -2.84
N ARG A 42 14.19 1.00 -3.32
CA ARG A 42 14.32 1.33 -4.76
C ARG A 42 15.54 0.73 -5.46
N THR A 43 16.61 0.46 -4.71
CA THR A 43 17.86 -0.17 -5.21
C THR A 43 17.96 -1.66 -4.90
N ALA A 44 17.01 -2.23 -4.18
CA ALA A 44 17.03 -3.62 -3.77
C ALA A 44 16.57 -4.56 -4.90
N PRO A 45 16.91 -5.87 -4.81
CA PRO A 45 16.39 -6.89 -5.72
C PRO A 45 14.86 -6.93 -5.74
N LEU A 46 14.29 -7.38 -6.87
CA LEU A 46 12.83 -7.41 -7.08
C LEU A 46 12.10 -8.13 -5.93
N ARG A 47 12.57 -9.30 -5.50
CA ARG A 47 11.96 -10.07 -4.41
C ARG A 47 11.84 -9.24 -3.13
N THR A 48 12.90 -8.54 -2.74
CA THR A 48 12.93 -7.68 -1.55
C THR A 48 11.94 -6.53 -1.69
N ARG A 49 11.87 -5.92 -2.88
CA ARG A 49 10.90 -4.85 -3.17
C ARG A 49 9.45 -5.33 -3.06
N LEU A 50 9.14 -6.50 -3.63
CA LEU A 50 7.79 -7.07 -3.56
C LEU A 50 7.39 -7.39 -2.11
N LEU A 51 8.30 -7.99 -1.33
CA LEU A 51 8.05 -8.24 0.10
C LEU A 51 7.85 -6.94 0.87
N ALA A 52 8.64 -5.90 0.57
CA ALA A 52 8.48 -4.58 1.18
C ALA A 52 7.15 -3.92 0.80
N VAL A 53 6.67 -4.06 -0.44
CA VAL A 53 5.34 -3.60 -0.86
C VAL A 53 4.25 -4.27 -0.04
N VAL A 54 4.29 -5.59 0.10
CA VAL A 54 3.31 -6.34 0.91
C VAL A 54 3.35 -5.89 2.37
N ALA A 55 4.55 -5.78 2.94
CA ALA A 55 4.73 -5.33 4.32
C ALA A 55 4.25 -3.89 4.53
N GLY A 56 4.55 -2.99 3.59
CA GLY A 56 4.12 -1.59 3.64
C GLY A 56 2.60 -1.44 3.49
N ALA A 57 1.98 -2.22 2.62
CA ALA A 57 0.54 -2.21 2.42
C ALA A 57 -0.23 -2.72 3.65
N LEU A 58 0.15 -3.90 4.16
CA LEU A 58 -0.48 -4.51 5.33
C LEU A 58 -0.17 -3.74 6.60
N GLY A 59 1.09 -3.36 6.80
CA GLY A 59 1.54 -2.56 7.94
C GLY A 59 0.89 -1.18 7.96
N GLY A 60 0.77 -0.52 6.81
CA GLY A 60 0.07 0.75 6.68
C GLY A 60 -1.42 0.63 7.02
N SER A 61 -2.10 -0.39 6.50
CA SER A 61 -3.51 -0.64 6.83
C SER A 61 -3.73 -0.93 8.32
N LEU A 62 -2.88 -1.79 8.89
CA LEU A 62 -2.93 -2.11 10.32
C LEU A 62 -2.67 -0.90 11.20
N LEU A 63 -1.71 -0.05 10.82
CA LEU A 63 -1.39 1.17 11.54
C LEU A 63 -2.58 2.14 11.51
N ALA A 64 -3.20 2.31 10.35
CA ALA A 64 -4.39 3.15 10.23
C ALA A 64 -5.53 2.65 11.15
N GLU A 65 -5.76 1.35 11.17
CA GLU A 65 -6.78 0.75 12.05
C GLU A 65 -6.41 0.89 13.53
N THR A 66 -5.14 0.70 13.88
CA THR A 66 -4.68 0.86 15.27
C THR A 66 -4.88 2.30 15.73
N VAL A 67 -4.53 3.28 14.91
CA VAL A 67 -4.72 4.70 15.21
C VAL A 67 -6.21 5.04 15.33
N HIS A 68 -7.04 4.54 14.41
CA HIS A 68 -8.49 4.70 14.45
C HIS A 68 -9.10 4.10 15.74
N THR A 69 -8.73 2.88 16.09
CA THR A 69 -9.16 2.21 17.32
C THR A 69 -8.74 2.99 18.57
N VAL A 70 -7.47 3.44 18.64
CA VAL A 70 -6.97 4.22 19.78
C VAL A 70 -7.69 5.55 19.92
N TYR A 71 -7.99 6.24 18.80
CA TYR A 71 -8.75 7.49 18.82
C TYR A 71 -10.13 7.33 19.45
N HIS A 72 -10.88 6.29 19.08
CA HIS A 72 -12.20 6.02 19.67
C HIS A 72 -12.12 5.64 21.15
N LEU A 73 -11.13 4.81 21.52
CA LEU A 73 -10.91 4.42 22.93
C LEU A 73 -10.59 5.62 23.81
N LEU A 74 -9.76 6.56 23.34
CA LEU A 74 -9.41 7.79 24.06
C LEU A 74 -10.56 8.80 24.06
N GLY A 75 -11.44 8.77 23.06
CA GLY A 75 -12.65 9.59 22.97
C GLY A 75 -13.78 9.16 23.91
N GLY A 76 -13.62 8.07 24.67
CA GLY A 76 -14.67 7.53 25.55
C GLY A 76 -15.79 6.79 24.82
N GLU A 77 -15.66 6.61 23.51
CA GLU A 77 -16.55 5.77 22.72
C GLU A 77 -16.07 4.32 22.86
N THR A 78 -16.64 3.58 23.82
CA THR A 78 -16.42 2.13 23.88
C THR A 78 -17.10 1.49 22.67
N ALA A 79 -16.36 1.38 21.58
CA ALA A 79 -16.71 0.64 20.36
C ALA A 79 -16.80 -0.86 20.69
N SER A 80 -17.83 -1.23 21.45
CA SER A 80 -18.13 -2.59 21.89
C SER A 80 -18.96 -3.28 20.81
N GLY A 81 -18.32 -3.63 19.69
CA GLY A 81 -18.98 -4.45 18.66
C GLY A 81 -18.22 -4.63 17.35
N ASP A 82 -17.59 -3.58 16.81
CA ASP A 82 -17.14 -3.58 15.40
C ASP A 82 -15.64 -3.76 15.17
N SER A 83 -14.80 -3.74 16.21
CA SER A 83 -13.34 -3.74 16.05
C SER A 83 -12.82 -4.93 15.22
N GLY A 84 -13.35 -6.14 15.45
CA GLY A 84 -12.96 -7.33 14.67
C GLY A 84 -13.25 -7.20 13.18
N PHE A 85 -14.41 -6.65 12.81
CA PHE A 85 -14.79 -6.46 11.41
C PHE A 85 -13.92 -5.38 10.74
N PHE A 86 -13.60 -4.30 11.48
CA PHE A 86 -12.69 -3.26 11.01
C PHE A 86 -11.27 -3.78 10.76
N TYR A 87 -10.71 -4.59 11.66
CA TYR A 87 -9.40 -5.23 11.46
C TYR A 87 -9.37 -6.14 10.23
N VAL A 88 -10.41 -6.95 10.01
CA VAL A 88 -10.54 -7.79 8.81
C VAL A 88 -10.62 -6.92 7.55
N SER A 89 -11.38 -5.82 7.61
CA SER A 89 -11.48 -4.88 6.49
C SER A 89 -10.13 -4.23 6.17
N ALA A 90 -9.36 -3.84 7.18
CA ALA A 90 -8.05 -3.23 7.01
C ALA A 90 -7.05 -4.22 6.39
N MET A 91 -7.09 -5.47 6.83
CA MET A 91 -6.31 -6.55 6.22
C MET A 91 -6.67 -6.78 4.76
N LEU A 92 -7.96 -6.81 4.43
CA LEU A 92 -8.42 -6.98 3.04
C LEU A 92 -8.00 -5.80 2.16
N VAL A 93 -8.17 -4.57 2.63
CA VAL A 93 -7.72 -3.36 1.91
C VAL A 93 -6.21 -3.39 1.69
N GLY A 94 -5.44 -3.72 2.73
CA GLY A 94 -3.98 -3.85 2.63
C GLY A 94 -3.58 -4.94 1.65
N GLY A 95 -4.24 -6.10 1.69
CA GLY A 95 -4.01 -7.21 0.77
C GLY A 95 -4.34 -6.88 -0.68
N ILE A 96 -5.45 -6.18 -0.95
CA ILE A 96 -5.85 -5.75 -2.29
C ILE A 96 -4.83 -4.75 -2.85
N ASN A 97 -4.45 -3.74 -2.06
CA ASN A 97 -3.44 -2.76 -2.47
C ASN A 97 -2.07 -3.42 -2.73
N ALA A 98 -1.68 -4.37 -1.86
CA ALA A 98 -0.46 -5.15 -2.04
C ALA A 98 -0.50 -5.95 -3.35
N ALA A 99 -1.59 -6.68 -3.61
CA ALA A 99 -1.76 -7.48 -4.81
C ALA A 99 -1.71 -6.62 -6.08
N ALA A 100 -2.43 -5.50 -6.10
CA ALA A 100 -2.41 -4.54 -7.20
C ALA A 100 -0.99 -4.05 -7.48
N MET A 101 -0.24 -3.67 -6.45
CA MET A 101 1.11 -3.14 -6.62
C MET A 101 2.17 -4.20 -6.92
N VAL A 102 2.01 -5.43 -6.42
CA VAL A 102 2.85 -6.56 -6.80
C VAL A 102 2.68 -6.88 -8.28
N VAL A 103 1.45 -6.90 -8.78
CA VAL A 103 1.15 -7.10 -10.22
C VAL A 103 1.79 -6.00 -11.05
N VAL A 104 1.57 -4.73 -10.70
CA VAL A 104 2.16 -3.58 -11.39
C VAL A 104 3.69 -3.68 -11.39
N THR A 105 4.31 -3.87 -10.23
CA THR A 105 5.77 -3.91 -10.08
C THR A 105 6.38 -5.12 -10.81
N GLY A 106 5.72 -6.28 -10.75
CA GLY A 106 6.14 -7.51 -11.42
C GLY A 106 6.04 -7.40 -12.94
N LEU A 107 4.92 -6.91 -13.47
CA LEU A 107 4.72 -6.68 -14.91
C LEU A 107 5.76 -5.71 -15.47
N ILE A 108 5.98 -4.57 -14.78
CA ILE A 108 6.99 -3.58 -15.17
C ILE A 108 8.39 -4.20 -15.23
N HIS A 109 8.71 -5.13 -14.31
CA HIS A 109 9.99 -5.82 -14.33
C HIS A 109 10.12 -6.81 -15.51
N ALA A 110 9.03 -7.53 -15.79
CA ALA A 110 8.96 -8.54 -16.86
C ALA A 110 9.07 -7.94 -18.27
N LEU A 111 8.65 -6.69 -18.48
CA LEU A 111 8.65 -6.03 -19.79
C LEU A 111 10.04 -5.68 -20.36
N GLY A 112 11.14 -6.13 -19.75
CA GLY A 112 12.51 -5.93 -20.27
C GLY A 112 12.94 -4.45 -20.34
N PRO A 113 14.21 -4.15 -20.67
CA PRO A 113 14.58 -2.82 -21.15
C PRO A 113 13.85 -2.53 -22.46
N SER A 114 13.49 -1.28 -22.70
CA SER A 114 12.91 -0.86 -23.98
C SER A 114 13.92 -1.19 -25.10
N PRO A 115 13.49 -1.63 -26.30
CA PRO A 115 14.40 -1.84 -27.43
C PRO A 115 15.17 -0.57 -27.84
N ASN A 116 14.81 0.60 -27.32
CA ASN A 116 15.54 1.86 -27.49
C ASN A 116 16.60 2.13 -26.39
N GLU A 117 16.84 1.18 -25.48
CA GLU A 117 17.82 1.27 -24.37
C GLU A 117 19.04 0.35 -24.56
N ALA A 118 19.24 -0.22 -25.77
CA ALA A 118 20.35 -1.11 -26.13
C ALA A 118 21.37 -0.43 -27.05
#